data_AF-A0A978TF68-F1
#
_entry.id   AF-A0A978TF68-F1
#
_cell.length_a   1.000
_cell.length_b   1.000
_cell.length_c   1.000
_cell.angle_alpha   90.00
_cell.angle_beta   90.00
_cell.angle_gamma   90.00
#
_symmetry.space_group_name_H-M   'P 1'
#
loop_
_entity.id
_entity.type
_entity.pdbx_description
1 polymer ?
#
loop_
_entity_poly.entity_id
_entity_poly.type
_entity_poly.pdbx_seq_one_letter_code
_entity_poly.pdbx_strand_id
1 'polypeptide(L)'
;MAYEPLHHKYRPQTFAQLVGQDAIATTLTHALHQGRIAPAYLFCGPRGTGKTSSARILAKSLNCLRQDHPTPDPCGTCETCRAITNGSALDFIEIDAASNTGVDNIRELIERAQFAP
;
A
#
# COMPACT_ATOMS: atom_id res chain seq x y z
N MET A 1 20.64 18.33 -0.49
CA MET A 1 19.36 17.57 -0.53
C MET A 1 18.74 17.80 -1.89
N ALA A 2 18.36 16.73 -2.60
CA ALA A 2 17.59 16.88 -3.83
C ALA A 2 16.19 17.41 -3.50
N TYR A 3 15.62 18.22 -4.40
CA TYR A 3 14.25 18.71 -4.25
C TYR A 3 13.25 17.54 -4.30
N GLU A 4 12.37 17.45 -3.30
CA GLU A 4 11.29 16.47 -3.26
C GLU A 4 9.93 17.18 -3.41
N PRO A 5 9.07 16.76 -4.37
CA PRO A 5 7.74 17.33 -4.51
C PRO A 5 6.90 17.14 -3.24
N LEU A 6 6.13 18.16 -2.85
CA LEU A 6 5.36 18.15 -1.59
C LEU A 6 4.38 16.98 -1.48
N HIS A 7 3.80 16.52 -2.60
CA HIS A 7 2.86 15.41 -2.61
C HIS A 7 3.52 14.04 -2.35
N HIS A 8 4.84 13.92 -2.56
CA HIS A 8 5.61 12.77 -2.11
C HIS A 8 5.98 12.93 -0.63
N LYS A 9 6.52 14.09 -0.26
CA LYS A 9 6.97 14.39 1.11
C LYS A 9 5.86 14.23 2.15
N TYR A 10 4.66 14.69 1.85
CA TYR A 10 3.50 14.65 2.77
C TYR A 10 2.54 13.51 2.47
N ARG A 11 2.95 12.51 1.69
CA ARG A 11 2.10 11.34 1.43
C ARG A 11 1.85 10.63 2.77
N PRO A 12 0.58 10.36 3.15
CA PRO A 12 0.26 9.66 4.39
C PRO A 12 0.97 8.31 4.49
N GLN A 13 1.52 8.02 5.66
CA GLN A 13 2.28 6.81 5.97
C GLN A 13 1.51 5.83 6.87
N THR A 14 0.48 6.32 7.57
CA THR A 14 -0.40 5.53 8.45
C THR A 14 -1.87 5.90 8.20
N PHE A 15 -2.80 5.04 8.63
CA PHE A 15 -4.23 5.31 8.46
C PHE A 15 -4.69 6.57 9.21
N ALA A 16 -4.10 6.86 10.37
CA ALA A 16 -4.37 8.07 11.14
C ALA A 16 -3.96 9.38 10.42
N GLN A 17 -3.09 9.30 9.42
CA GLN A 17 -2.67 10.46 8.61
C GLN A 17 -3.56 10.67 7.38
N LEU A 18 -4.54 9.79 7.11
CA LEU A 18 -5.50 9.99 6.03
C LEU A 18 -6.50 11.06 6.42
N VAL A 19 -6.58 12.13 5.62
CA VAL A 19 -7.51 13.23 5.88
C VAL A 19 -8.86 12.95 5.21
N GLY A 20 -9.95 12.99 5.98
CA GLY A 20 -11.32 12.89 5.49
C GLY A 20 -11.78 11.50 5.04
N GLN A 21 -11.02 10.44 5.42
CA GLN A 21 -11.33 9.04 5.08
C GLN A 21 -11.53 8.18 6.33
N ASP A 22 -12.15 8.73 7.38
CA ASP A 22 -12.26 8.12 8.71
C ASP A 22 -12.95 6.74 8.68
N ALA A 23 -14.00 6.60 7.87
CA ALA A 23 -14.71 5.32 7.72
C ALA A 23 -13.80 4.23 7.14
N ILE A 24 -12.98 4.56 6.16
CA ILE A 24 -12.04 3.62 5.52
C ILE A 24 -10.91 3.28 6.49
N ALA A 25 -10.31 4.30 7.13
CA ALA A 25 -9.26 4.14 8.12
C ALA A 25 -9.71 3.22 9.27
N THR A 26 -10.91 3.45 9.80
CA THR A 26 -11.50 2.65 10.88
C THR A 26 -11.76 1.21 10.43
N THR A 27 -12.35 1.03 9.24
CA THR A 27 -12.68 -0.31 8.72
C THR A 27 -11.43 -1.16 8.52
N LEU A 28 -10.38 -0.60 7.89
CA LEU A 28 -9.13 -1.31 7.66
C LEU A 28 -8.37 -1.58 8.96
N THR A 29 -8.38 -0.62 9.89
CA THR A 29 -7.79 -0.78 11.22
C THR A 29 -8.44 -1.94 11.97
N HIS A 30 -9.77 -2.02 11.97
CA HIS A 30 -10.49 -3.14 12.58
C HIS A 30 -10.21 -4.47 11.87
N ALA A 31 -10.15 -4.49 10.54
CA ALA A 31 -9.83 -5.70 9.79
C ALA A 31 -8.44 -6.24 10.17
N LEU A 32 -7.44 -5.36 10.32
CA LEU A 32 -6.09 -5.72 10.77
C LEU A 32 -6.07 -6.26 12.20
N HIS A 33 -6.73 -5.58 13.14
CA HIS A 33 -6.83 -6.06 14.52
C HIS A 33 -7.53 -7.41 14.65
N GLN A 34 -8.56 -7.66 13.85
CA GLN A 34 -9.33 -8.90 13.88
C GLN A 34 -8.69 -10.03 13.06
N GLY A 35 -7.59 -9.76 12.34
CA GLY A 35 -7.00 -10.72 11.39
C GLY A 35 -7.93 -11.08 10.22
N ARG A 36 -8.95 -10.25 9.93
CA ARG A 36 -9.95 -10.48 8.89
C ARG A 36 -9.55 -9.76 7.61
N ILE A 37 -8.46 -10.22 7.00
CA ILE A 37 -7.93 -9.64 5.77
C ILE A 37 -8.57 -10.31 4.55
N ALA A 38 -9.20 -9.50 3.70
CA ALA A 38 -9.74 -9.98 2.44
C ALA A 38 -8.60 -10.19 1.42
N PRO A 39 -8.72 -11.15 0.49
CA PRO A 39 -7.71 -11.38 -0.53
C PRO A 39 -7.62 -10.26 -1.57
N ALA A 40 -8.65 -9.40 -1.67
CA ALA A 40 -8.70 -8.31 -2.63
C ALA A 40 -9.44 -7.10 -2.05
N TYR A 41 -8.93 -5.90 -2.37
CA TYR A 41 -9.53 -4.62 -2.01
C TYR A 41 -9.61 -3.72 -3.23
N LEU A 42 -10.78 -3.10 -3.45
CA LEU A 42 -10.99 -2.11 -4.50
C LEU A 42 -11.17 -0.73 -3.86
N PHE A 43 -10.19 0.16 -4.08
CA PHE A 43 -10.28 1.55 -3.66
C PHE A 43 -10.86 2.41 -4.79
N CYS A 44 -12.04 2.99 -4.59
CA CYS A 44 -12.74 3.81 -5.59
C CYS A 44 -12.78 5.30 -5.20
N GLY A 45 -12.84 6.18 -6.21
CA GLY A 45 -13.03 7.61 -6.02
C GLY A 45 -12.20 8.50 -6.95
N PRO A 46 -12.42 9.83 -6.94
CA PRO A 46 -11.72 10.79 -7.79
C PRO A 46 -10.20 10.80 -7.63
N ARG A 47 -9.46 11.35 -8.61
CA ARG A 47 -8.00 11.51 -8.51
C ARG A 47 -7.65 12.35 -7.27
N GLY A 48 -6.61 11.94 -6.53
CA GLY A 48 -6.12 12.67 -5.36
C GLY A 48 -6.80 12.36 -4.02
N THR A 49 -7.85 11.53 -3.97
CA THR A 49 -8.56 11.20 -2.71
C THR A 49 -7.85 10.17 -1.81
N GLY A 50 -6.58 9.85 -2.07
CA GLY A 50 -5.79 8.96 -1.23
C GLY A 50 -5.85 7.46 -1.57
N LYS A 51 -6.54 7.03 -2.64
CA LYS A 51 -6.65 5.60 -3.05
C LYS A 51 -5.32 4.83 -2.99
N THR A 52 -4.32 5.28 -3.75
CA THR A 52 -3.00 4.62 -3.79
C THR A 52 -2.25 4.77 -2.48
N SER A 53 -2.49 5.84 -1.70
CA SER A 53 -1.89 6.00 -0.37
C SER A 53 -2.47 4.96 0.60
N SER A 54 -3.80 4.79 0.63
CA SER A 54 -4.46 3.77 1.45
C SER A 54 -3.98 2.36 1.12
N ALA A 55 -3.84 2.04 -0.18
CA ALA A 55 -3.30 0.75 -0.62
C ALA A 55 -1.85 0.53 -0.13
N ARG A 56 -0.97 1.54 -0.26
CA ARG A 56 0.41 1.46 0.25
C ARG A 56 0.47 1.34 1.77
N ILE A 57 -0.39 2.04 2.51
CA ILE A 57 -0.47 1.93 3.98
C ILE A 57 -0.89 0.52 4.37
N LEU A 58 -1.89 -0.06 3.70
CA LEU A 58 -2.32 -1.43 3.94
C LEU A 58 -1.21 -2.44 3.63
N ALA A 59 -0.49 -2.28 2.51
CA ALA A 59 0.65 -3.13 2.19
C ALA A 59 1.75 -3.08 3.27
N LYS A 60 2.06 -1.89 3.81
CA LYS A 60 2.99 -1.74 4.94
C LYS A 60 2.46 -2.39 6.21
N SER A 61 1.16 -2.22 6.47
CA SER A 61 0.47 -2.76 7.64
C SER A 61 0.53 -4.29 7.70
N LEU A 62 0.46 -4.92 6.52
CA LEU A 62 0.55 -6.38 6.36
C LEU A 62 1.99 -6.91 6.44
N ASN A 63 2.98 -6.14 5.98
CA ASN A 63 4.37 -6.61 5.80
C ASN A 63 5.39 -5.95 6.76
N CYS A 64 4.92 -5.28 7.82
CA CYS A 64 5.81 -4.57 8.74
C CYS A 64 6.63 -5.52 9.63
N LEU A 65 7.94 -5.62 9.40
CA LEU A 65 8.85 -6.50 10.17
C LEU A 65 9.02 -6.18 11.66
N ARG A 66 8.44 -5.09 12.17
CA ARG A 66 8.53 -4.74 13.60
C ARG A 66 7.50 -5.48 14.46
N GLN A 67 6.48 -6.06 13.82
CA GLN A 67 5.44 -6.85 14.48
C GLN A 67 5.40 -8.21 13.78
N ASP A 68 5.20 -9.28 14.54
CA ASP A 68 5.07 -10.63 13.98
C ASP A 68 3.68 -10.88 13.35
N HIS A 69 2.78 -9.90 13.45
CA HIS A 69 1.43 -9.94 12.93
C HIS A 69 1.08 -8.63 12.20
N PRO A 70 0.05 -8.63 11.32
CA PRO A 70 -0.45 -7.41 10.71
C PRO A 70 -0.80 -6.34 11.75
N THR A 71 -0.45 -5.10 11.47
CA THR A 71 -0.61 -3.97 12.39
C THR A 71 -1.20 -2.76 11.66
N PRO A 72 -2.19 -2.04 12.23
CA PRO A 72 -2.68 -0.78 11.66
C PRO A 72 -1.67 0.36 11.73
N ASP A 73 -0.64 0.21 12.57
CA ASP A 73 0.41 1.19 12.81
C ASP A 73 1.75 0.68 12.26
N PRO A 74 1.95 0.72 10.92
CA PRO A 74 3.23 0.35 10.33
C PRO A 74 4.32 1.31 10.79
N CYS A 75 5.48 0.78 11.16
CA CYS A 75 6.49 1.58 11.84
C CYS A 75 7.19 2.64 10.97
N GLY A 76 7.11 2.53 9.64
CA GLY A 76 7.76 3.45 8.70
C GLY A 76 9.29 3.36 8.65
N THR A 77 9.93 2.64 9.58
CA THR A 77 11.40 2.61 9.72
C THR A 77 12.06 1.27 9.43
N CYS A 78 11.31 0.17 9.42
CA CYS A 78 11.87 -1.14 9.05
C CYS A 78 12.17 -1.20 7.55
N GLU A 79 12.98 -2.17 7.14
CA GLU A 79 13.41 -2.36 5.76
C GLU A 79 12.21 -2.43 4.80
N THR A 80 11.23 -3.28 5.07
CA THR A 80 10.03 -3.43 4.23
C THR A 80 9.20 -2.14 4.16
N CYS A 81 8.99 -1.45 5.28
CA CYS A 81 8.26 -0.17 5.27
C CYS A 81 8.97 0.90 4.42
N ARG A 82 10.30 0.99 4.52
CA ARG A 82 11.11 1.92 3.71
C ARG A 82 11.08 1.51 2.23
N ALA A 83 11.25 0.23 1.94
CA ALA A 83 11.22 -0.31 0.58
C ALA A 83 9.87 -0.07 -0.11
N ILE A 84 8.74 -0.29 0.56
CA ILE A 84 7.40 0.02 0.02
C ILE A 84 7.23 1.53 -0.21
N THR A 85 7.78 2.37 0.68
CA THR A 85 7.72 3.84 0.52
C THR A 85 8.46 4.27 -0.75
N ASN A 86 9.63 3.68 -0.98
CA ASN A 86 10.52 4.01 -2.10
C ASN A 86 10.16 3.27 -3.39
N GLY A 87 9.22 2.31 -3.36
CA GLY A 87 8.85 1.48 -4.50
C GLY A 87 9.92 0.45 -4.88
N SER A 88 10.76 0.03 -3.93
CA SER A 88 11.87 -0.91 -4.13
C SER A 88 11.68 -2.23 -3.37
N ALA A 89 10.47 -2.49 -2.87
CA ALA A 89 10.15 -3.72 -2.16
C ALA A 89 9.96 -4.88 -3.14
N LEU A 90 10.57 -6.03 -2.85
CA LEU A 90 10.48 -7.23 -3.69
C LEU A 90 9.06 -7.80 -3.70
N ASP A 91 8.45 -7.93 -2.51
CA ASP A 91 7.13 -8.54 -2.34
C ASP A 91 5.98 -7.55 -2.51
N PHE A 92 6.26 -6.35 -3.04
CA PHE A 92 5.26 -5.32 -3.31
C PHE A 92 5.45 -4.78 -4.72
N ILE A 93 4.51 -5.11 -5.59
CA ILE A 93 4.52 -4.67 -6.98
C ILE A 93 3.42 -3.62 -7.16
N GLU A 94 3.82 -2.39 -7.49
CA GLU A 94 2.90 -1.31 -7.83
C GLU A 94 2.91 -1.07 -9.33
N ILE A 95 1.73 -1.13 -9.95
CA ILE A 95 1.57 -1.06 -11.40
C ILE A 95 0.62 0.06 -11.74
N ASP A 96 1.08 0.95 -12.61
CA ASP A 96 0.22 1.92 -13.24
C ASP A 96 -0.49 1.28 -14.44
N ALA A 97 -1.72 0.86 -14.24
CA ALA A 97 -2.55 0.27 -15.28
C ALA A 97 -2.84 1.25 -16.43
N ALA A 98 -2.77 2.58 -16.21
CA ALA A 98 -2.97 3.56 -17.29
C ALA A 98 -1.80 3.56 -18.29
N SER A 99 -0.61 3.17 -17.82
CA SER A 99 0.60 3.04 -18.63
C SER A 99 0.86 1.61 -19.11
N ASN A 100 0.19 0.62 -18.48
CA ASN A 100 0.32 -0.81 -18.77
C ASN A 100 -1.03 -1.41 -19.21
N THR A 101 -1.59 -0.89 -20.31
CA THR A 101 -2.95 -1.20 -20.76
C THR A 101 -3.08 -2.51 -21.56
N GLY A 102 -1.98 -3.10 -22.01
CA GLY A 102 -1.99 -4.33 -22.80
C GLY A 102 -2.40 -5.55 -21.98
N VAL A 103 -3.23 -6.42 -22.56
CA VAL A 103 -3.64 -7.70 -21.95
C VAL A 103 -2.42 -8.56 -21.60
N ASP A 104 -1.39 -8.53 -22.44
CA ASP A 104 -0.17 -9.31 -22.23
C ASP A 104 0.63 -8.83 -21.02
N ASN A 105 0.66 -7.51 -20.74
CA ASN A 105 1.31 -6.96 -19.54
C ASN A 105 0.65 -7.50 -18.25
N ILE A 106 -0.67 -7.64 -18.26
CA ILE A 106 -1.44 -8.18 -17.12
C ILE A 106 -1.24 -9.69 -17.00
N ARG A 107 -1.14 -10.43 -18.10
CA ARG A 107 -0.82 -11.86 -18.07
C ARG A 107 0.55 -12.12 -17.46
N GLU A 108 1.57 -11.40 -17.92
CA GLU A 108 2.93 -11.52 -17.39
C GLU A 108 2.99 -11.18 -15.90
N LEU A 109 2.21 -10.20 -15.46
CA LEU A 109 2.06 -9.90 -14.03
C LEU A 109 1.49 -11.07 -13.24
N ILE A 110 0.38 -11.65 -13.71
CA ILE A 110 -0.26 -12.78 -13.03
C ILE A 110 0.70 -13.96 -12.93
N GLU A 111 1.47 -14.23 -13.98
CA GLU A 111 2.50 -15.26 -13.98
C GLU A 111 3.59 -14.95 -12.93
N ARG A 112 4.16 -13.74 -12.94
CA ARG A 112 5.19 -13.34 -11.95
C ARG A 112 4.68 -13.44 -10.51
N ALA A 113 3.41 -13.10 -10.26
CA ALA A 113 2.81 -13.21 -8.94
C ALA A 113 2.70 -14.66 -8.44
N GLN A 114 2.63 -15.65 -9.34
CA GLN A 114 2.65 -17.08 -8.98
C GLN A 114 4.05 -17.60 -8.63
N PHE A 115 5.11 -16.91 -9.06
CA PHE A 115 6.50 -17.29 -8.83
C PHE A 115 7.15 -16.55 -7.65
N ALA A 116 6.44 -15.62 -7.00
CA ALA A 116 6.89 -15.05 -5.74
C ALA A 116 6.96 -16.16 -4.68
N PRO A 117 8.09 -16.33 -3.98
CA PRO A 117 8.33 -17.46 -3.07
C PRO A 117 7.37 -17.52 -1.88
#